data_AF-A0A0N4V2F4-F1
#
_entry.id   AF-A0A0N4V2F4-F1
#
_cell.length_a   1.000
_cell.length_b   1.000
_cell.length_c   1.000
_cell.angle_alpha   90.00
_cell.angle_beta   90.00
_cell.angle_gamma   90.00
#
_symmetry.space_group_name_H-M   'P 1'
#
loop_
_entity.id
_entity.type
_entity.pdbx_description
1 polymer ?
#
loop_
_entity_poly.entity_id
_entity_poly.type
_entity_poly.pdbx_seq_one_letter_code
_entity_poly.pdbx_strand_id
1 'polypeptide(L)'
;MKTLIVLLCMIVAVAYCESEQCLLCQNMVKDAKEEFNNNFSSVTTEQAITFGNSECEKYAPSDGVAVCKAFIGSLVNVALQFLKSGTNIDTLCAQFKIC
;
A
#
# COMPACT_ATOMS: atom_id res chain seq x y z
N MET A 1 4.81 -0.49 -37.61
CA MET A 1 4.36 -1.77 -37.03
C MET A 1 4.88 -1.88 -35.60
N LYS A 2 4.24 -1.18 -34.66
CA LYS A 2 4.54 -1.23 -33.20
C LYS A 2 3.23 -1.26 -32.43
N THR A 3 2.26 -2.01 -32.95
CA THR A 3 0.87 -2.05 -32.46
C THR A 3 0.48 -3.48 -32.10
N LEU A 4 1.44 -4.27 -31.61
CA LEU A 4 1.32 -5.72 -31.38
C LEU A 4 1.74 -6.14 -29.96
N ILE A 5 1.72 -5.21 -29.00
CA ILE A 5 1.92 -5.50 -27.56
C ILE A 5 0.69 -5.09 -26.72
N VAL A 6 -0.45 -4.80 -27.37
CA VAL A 6 -1.69 -4.41 -26.65
C VAL A 6 -2.72 -5.56 -26.63
N LEU A 7 -2.40 -6.73 -27.19
CA LEU A 7 -3.34 -7.85 -27.33
C LEU A 7 -2.80 -9.13 -26.70
N LEU A 8 -2.74 -9.16 -25.37
CA LEU A 8 -2.54 -10.41 -24.61
C LEU A 8 -3.11 -10.32 -23.18
N CYS A 9 -4.27 -9.67 -23.04
CA CYS A 9 -5.03 -9.63 -21.78
C CYS A 9 -6.36 -10.40 -21.86
N MET A 10 -6.51 -11.32 -22.81
CA MET A 10 -7.71 -12.13 -22.90
C MET A 10 -7.35 -13.60 -22.98
N ILE A 11 -7.88 -14.33 -21.99
CA ILE A 11 -8.19 -15.77 -21.99
C ILE A 11 -7.19 -16.62 -21.17
N VAL A 12 -7.71 -17.10 -20.03
CA VAL A 12 -7.21 -18.17 -19.13
C VAL A 12 -6.12 -17.84 -18.09
N ALA A 13 -6.37 -16.86 -17.22
CA ALA A 13 -6.03 -16.94 -15.80
C ALA A 13 -6.53 -15.67 -15.13
N VAL A 14 -7.29 -15.79 -14.05
CA VAL A 14 -7.52 -14.70 -13.09
C VAL A 14 -6.24 -14.50 -12.24
N ALA A 15 -5.08 -14.55 -12.89
CA ALA A 15 -3.80 -14.22 -12.29
C ALA A 15 -3.71 -12.70 -12.34
N TYR A 16 -4.15 -12.09 -11.23
CA TYR A 16 -3.89 -10.70 -10.89
C TYR A 16 -2.44 -10.34 -11.28
N CYS A 17 -2.24 -9.61 -12.38
CA CYS A 17 -1.11 -8.69 -12.42
C CYS A 17 -1.49 -7.58 -11.45
N GLU A 18 -1.19 -7.77 -10.17
CA GLU A 18 -1.27 -6.67 -9.21
C GLU A 18 -0.46 -5.50 -9.77
N SER A 19 -1.07 -4.31 -9.80
CA SER A 19 -0.34 -3.11 -10.18
C SER A 19 0.85 -2.95 -9.24
N GLU A 20 1.95 -2.34 -9.71
CA GLU A 20 3.11 -2.06 -8.84
C GLU A 20 2.70 -1.26 -7.59
N GLN A 21 1.63 -0.47 -7.70
CA GLN A 21 1.02 0.29 -6.61
C GLN A 21 0.31 -0.62 -5.60
N CYS A 22 -0.43 -1.63 -6.08
CA CYS A 22 -1.09 -2.63 -5.24
C CYS A 22 -0.06 -3.42 -4.42
N LEU A 23 1.00 -3.90 -5.08
CA LEU A 23 2.09 -4.61 -4.40
C LEU A 23 2.80 -3.72 -3.37
N LEU A 24 3.03 -2.44 -3.70
CA LEU A 24 3.60 -1.47 -2.76
C LEU A 24 2.71 -1.31 -1.53
N CYS A 25 1.39 -1.12 -1.70
CA CYS A 25 0.47 -1.03 -0.57
C CYS A 25 0.49 -2.29 0.29
N GLN A 26 0.41 -3.47 -0.33
CA GLN A 26 0.40 -4.73 0.41
C GLN A 26 1.69 -4.94 1.21
N ASN A 27 2.85 -4.62 0.63
CA ASN A 27 4.13 -4.70 1.33
C ASN A 27 4.18 -3.74 2.52
N MET A 28 3.77 -2.48 2.35
CA MET A 28 3.76 -1.50 3.44
C MET A 28 2.85 -1.92 4.59
N VAL A 29 1.68 -2.49 4.29
CA VAL A 29 0.74 -2.95 5.32
C VAL A 29 1.24 -4.23 5.99
N LYS A 30 1.88 -5.12 5.24
CA LYS A 30 2.53 -6.31 5.79
C LYS A 30 3.63 -5.92 6.76
N ASP A 31 4.53 -5.02 6.35
CA ASP A 31 5.63 -4.54 7.19
C ASP A 31 5.09 -3.82 8.43
N ALA A 32 4.00 -3.05 8.31
CA ALA A 32 3.33 -2.45 9.47
C ALA A 32 2.83 -3.50 10.46
N LYS A 33 2.26 -4.60 9.96
CA LYS A 33 1.80 -5.71 10.82
C LYS A 33 2.97 -6.43 11.49
N GLU A 34 4.11 -6.54 10.83
CA GLU A 34 5.31 -7.12 11.43
C GLU A 34 5.89 -6.19 12.51
N GLU A 35 6.10 -4.91 12.20
CA GLU A 35 6.64 -3.89 13.12
C GLU A 35 5.80 -3.75 14.39
N PHE A 36 4.47 -3.66 14.23
CA PHE A 36 3.55 -3.45 15.35
C PHE A 36 2.98 -4.77 15.92
N ASN A 37 3.55 -5.92 15.57
CA ASN A 37 3.11 -7.25 16.02
C ASN A 37 1.59 -7.47 15.81
N ASN A 38 1.07 -6.96 14.69
CA ASN A 38 -0.34 -6.94 14.30
C ASN A 38 -1.28 -6.33 15.36
N ASN A 39 -0.75 -5.47 16.25
CA ASN A 39 -1.49 -4.78 17.28
C ASN A 39 -1.36 -3.26 17.14
N PHE A 40 -2.41 -2.64 16.60
CA PHE A 40 -2.44 -1.20 16.34
C PHE A 40 -3.14 -0.41 17.45
N SER A 41 -3.61 -1.03 18.53
CA SER A 41 -4.45 -0.38 19.55
C SER A 41 -3.80 0.84 20.20
N SER A 42 -2.49 0.75 20.49
CA SER A 42 -1.69 1.84 21.08
C SER A 42 -0.93 2.68 20.06
N VAL A 43 -0.98 2.34 18.77
CA VAL A 43 -0.24 3.06 17.73
C VAL A 43 -0.86 4.45 17.54
N THR A 44 -0.03 5.47 17.64
CA THR A 44 -0.42 6.86 17.40
C THR A 44 -0.31 7.20 15.91
N THR A 45 -1.00 8.26 15.50
CA THR A 45 -0.90 8.77 14.13
C THR A 45 0.54 9.19 13.80
N GLU A 46 1.27 9.79 14.75
CA GLU A 46 2.65 10.24 14.54
C GLU A 46 3.61 9.06 14.34
N GLN A 47 3.45 7.97 15.10
CA GLN A 47 4.17 6.71 14.88
C GLN A 47 3.86 6.13 13.50
N ALA A 48 2.58 6.10 13.12
CA ALA A 48 2.16 5.59 11.81
C ALA A 48 2.67 6.47 10.64
N ILE A 49 2.76 7.78 10.81
CA ILE A 49 3.36 8.70 9.81
C ILE A 49 4.86 8.42 9.68
N THR A 50 5.55 8.30 10.81
CA THR A 50 6.99 8.04 10.84
C THR A 50 7.31 6.72 10.13
N PHE A 51 6.56 5.67 10.47
CA PHE A 51 6.65 4.38 9.80
C PHE A 51 6.32 4.47 8.30
N GLY A 52 5.18 5.07 7.93
CA GLY A 52 4.80 5.21 6.53
C GLY A 52 5.82 5.99 5.71
N ASN A 53 6.47 7.00 6.30
CA ASN A 53 7.53 7.77 5.66
C ASN A 53 8.80 6.95 5.44
N SER A 54 9.20 6.08 6.37
CA SER A 54 10.35 5.18 6.17
C SER A 54 10.05 4.13 5.10
N GLU A 55 8.81 3.65 5.05
CA GLU A 55 8.37 2.72 4.01
C GLU A 55 8.35 3.36 2.61
N CYS A 56 7.97 4.64 2.52
CA CYS A 56 8.11 5.39 1.28
C CYS A 56 9.56 5.50 0.80
N GLU A 57 10.53 5.63 1.70
CA GLU A 57 11.95 5.64 1.33
C GLU A 57 12.46 4.26 0.88
N LYS A 58 11.83 3.19 1.38
CA LYS A 58 12.17 1.80 1.07
C LYS A 58 11.59 1.33 -0.27
N TYR A 59 10.32 1.67 -0.54
CA TYR A 59 9.57 1.09 -1.66
C TYR A 59 9.29 2.06 -2.81
N ALA A 60 9.24 3.37 -2.57
CA ALA A 60 8.98 4.32 -3.65
C ALA A 60 10.25 4.58 -4.47
N PRO A 61 10.16 4.78 -5.79
CA PRO A 61 11.27 5.27 -6.58
C PRO A 61 11.67 6.67 -6.10
N SER A 62 12.93 7.07 -6.31
CA SER A 62 13.49 8.31 -5.73
C SER A 62 12.72 9.58 -6.09
N ASP A 63 12.11 9.64 -7.27
CA ASP A 63 11.24 10.73 -7.73
C ASP A 63 9.81 10.64 -7.15
N GLY A 64 9.39 9.47 -6.68
CA GLY A 64 8.09 9.20 -6.06
C GLY A 64 8.05 9.34 -4.53
N VAL A 65 9.20 9.42 -3.84
CA VAL A 65 9.24 9.47 -2.36
C VAL A 65 8.42 10.64 -1.79
N ALA A 66 8.56 11.84 -2.35
CA ALA A 66 7.84 13.01 -1.85
C ALA A 66 6.30 12.86 -2.01
N VAL A 67 5.87 12.29 -3.14
CA VAL A 67 4.46 12.01 -3.42
C VAL A 67 3.94 10.96 -2.43
N CYS A 68 4.69 9.87 -2.22
CA CYS A 68 4.35 8.83 -1.25
C CYS A 68 4.18 9.40 0.16
N LYS A 69 5.12 10.22 0.64
CA LYS A 69 5.04 10.85 1.97
C LYS A 69 3.83 11.78 2.10
N ALA A 70 3.48 12.52 1.04
CA ALA A 70 2.28 13.35 1.02
C ALA A 70 0.99 12.51 1.10
N PHE A 71 0.95 11.35 0.41
CA PHE A 71 -0.15 10.39 0.52
C PHE A 71 -0.26 9.82 1.94
N ILE A 72 0.84 9.41 2.57
CA ILE A 72 0.86 8.96 3.96
C ILE A 72 0.29 10.05 4.87
N GLY A 73 0.79 11.29 4.79
CA GLY A 73 0.27 12.39 5.60
C GLY A 73 -1.25 12.62 5.45
N SER A 74 -1.81 12.32 4.28
CA SER A 74 -3.23 12.51 3.99
C SER A 74 -4.11 11.33 4.43
N LEU A 75 -3.61 10.10 4.31
CA LEU A 75 -4.43 8.88 4.44
C LEU A 75 -4.15 8.07 5.72
N VAL A 76 -3.02 8.31 6.39
CA VAL A 76 -2.56 7.52 7.55
C VAL A 76 -3.60 7.42 8.67
N ASN A 77 -4.34 8.50 8.94
CA ASN A 77 -5.38 8.49 9.97
C ASN A 77 -6.49 7.48 9.65
N VAL A 78 -6.91 7.43 8.39
CA VAL A 78 -7.95 6.51 7.91
C VAL A 78 -7.40 5.08 7.89
N ALA A 79 -6.19 4.89 7.35
CA ALA A 79 -5.54 3.58 7.30
C ALA A 79 -5.34 2.98 8.70
N LEU A 80 -4.93 3.79 9.67
CA LEU A 80 -4.76 3.36 11.06
C LEU A 80 -6.08 2.94 11.72
N GLN A 81 -7.21 3.60 11.39
CA GLN A 81 -8.53 3.16 11.88
C GLN A 81 -8.92 1.78 11.31
N PHE A 82 -8.65 1.53 10.03
CA PHE A 82 -8.86 0.21 9.43
C PHE A 82 -7.97 -0.86 10.08
N LEU A 83 -6.71 -0.55 10.34
CA LEU A 83 -5.80 -1.48 11.01
C LEU A 83 -6.22 -1.76 12.46
N LYS A 84 -6.67 -0.73 13.19
CA LYS A 84 -7.23 -0.88 14.55
C LYS A 84 -8.51 -1.73 14.60
N SER A 85 -9.29 -1.74 13.53
CA SER A 85 -10.48 -2.60 13.41
C SER A 85 -10.17 -4.03 12.93
N GLY A 86 -8.91 -4.37 12.69
CA GLY A 86 -8.49 -5.70 12.26
C GLY A 86 -8.68 -5.95 10.77
N THR A 87 -8.79 -4.90 9.96
CA THR A 87 -8.93 -5.02 8.50
C THR A 87 -7.72 -5.76 7.90
N ASN A 88 -7.98 -6.67 6.97
CA ASN A 88 -6.90 -7.39 6.27
C ASN A 88 -6.24 -6.50 5.20
N ILE A 89 -5.08 -6.94 4.71
CA ILE A 89 -4.23 -6.16 3.80
C ILE A 89 -4.99 -5.84 2.50
N ASP A 90 -5.60 -6.85 1.87
CA ASP A 90 -6.26 -6.70 0.57
C ASP A 90 -7.45 -5.74 0.63
N THR A 91 -8.24 -5.82 1.70
CA THR A 91 -9.38 -4.92 1.92
C THR A 91 -8.91 -3.50 2.12
N LEU A 92 -7.82 -3.29 2.86
CA LEU A 92 -7.28 -1.95 3.10
C LEU A 92 -6.78 -1.33 1.79
N CYS A 93 -6.00 -2.07 1.00
CA CYS A 93 -5.47 -1.55 -0.26
C CYS A 93 -6.57 -1.32 -1.31
N ALA A 94 -7.63 -2.13 -1.31
CA ALA A 94 -8.83 -1.92 -2.12
C ALA A 94 -9.64 -0.68 -1.70
N GLN A 95 -9.74 -0.38 -0.40
CA GLN A 95 -10.44 0.80 0.09
C GLN A 95 -9.82 2.11 -0.40
N PHE A 96 -8.49 2.14 -0.54
CA PHE A 96 -7.76 3.28 -1.09
C PHE A 96 -7.72 3.30 -2.63
N LYS A 97 -8.36 2.33 -3.30
CA LYS A 97 -8.34 2.17 -4.77
C LYS A 97 -6.92 2.04 -5.33
N ILE A 98 -6.03 1.46 -4.54
CA ILE A 98 -4.65 1.17 -4.92
C ILE A 98 -4.58 -0.21 -5.58
N CYS A 99 -5.25 -1.16 -4.92
CA CYS A 99 -5.84 -2.35 -5.51
C CYS A 99 -7.35 -2.07 -5.75
#